data_AF-A0A2D6JJ44-F1
#
_entry.id   AF-A0A2D6JJ44-F1
#
_cell.length_a   1.000
_cell.length_b   1.000
_cell.length_c   1.000
_cell.angle_alpha   90.00
_cell.angle_beta   90.00
_cell.angle_gamma   90.00
#
_symmetry.space_group_name_H-M   'P 1'
#
loop_
_entity.id
_entity.type
_entity.pdbx_description
1 polymer ?
#
loop_
_entity_poly.entity_id
_entity_poly.type
_entity_poly.pdbx_seq_one_letter_code
_entity_poly.pdbx_strand_id
1 'polypeptide(L)' 'MIEDCYGETVKVGFLELSTVEVMKDQDPISWDIAKSEYIDGLVENEQLITFDNGSTHYWVHDVENFIEENLESEEAS' A
#
# COMPACT_ATOMS: atom_id res chain seq x y z
N MET A 1 1.84 -1.87 5.42
CA MET A 1 2.23 -1.82 3.99
C MET A 1 2.62 -3.23 3.55
N ILE A 2 2.74 -3.53 2.26
CA ILE A 2 3.07 -4.89 1.79
C ILE A 2 4.43 -5.38 2.33
N GLU A 3 5.34 -4.44 2.60
CA GLU A 3 6.65 -4.67 3.18
C GLU A 3 6.58 -5.36 4.56
N ASP A 4 5.51 -5.13 5.33
CA ASP A 4 5.30 -5.74 6.65
C ASP A 4 5.00 -7.25 6.56
N CYS A 5 4.68 -7.75 5.36
CA CYS A 5 4.49 -9.18 5.11
C CYS A 5 5.82 -9.94 5.00
N TYR A 6 6.95 -9.25 4.92
CA TYR A 6 8.27 -9.81 4.70
C TYR A 6 9.25 -9.34 5.77
N GLY A 7 10.36 -10.06 5.92
CA GLY A 7 11.45 -9.61 6.80
C GLY A 7 12.11 -8.34 6.25
N GLU A 8 12.59 -7.45 7.13
CA GLU A 8 13.23 -6.20 6.71
C GLU A 8 14.45 -6.43 5.82
N THR A 9 15.30 -7.40 6.19
CA THR A 9 16.53 -7.75 5.48
C THR A 9 16.60 -9.22 5.07
N VAL A 10 17.31 -9.47 3.96
CA VAL A 10 17.64 -10.80 3.45
C VAL A 10 19.13 -10.90 3.19
N LYS A 11 19.68 -12.10 3.43
CA LYS A 11 21.09 -12.38 3.15
C LYS A 11 21.28 -12.88 1.72
N VAL A 12 22.09 -12.16 0.94
CA VAL A 12 22.50 -12.56 -0.42
C VAL A 12 24.00 -12.76 -0.44
N GLY A 13 24.44 -14.02 -0.39
CA GLY A 13 25.85 -14.37 -0.21
C GLY A 13 26.40 -13.80 1.12
N PHE A 14 27.27 -12.79 1.03
CA PHE A 14 27.85 -12.09 2.19
C PHE A 14 27.18 -10.75 2.50
N LEU A 15 26.20 -10.33 1.69
CA LEU A 15 25.49 -9.07 1.85
C LEU A 15 24.22 -9.25 2.67
N GLU A 16 23.87 -8.23 3.44
CA GLU A 16 22.57 -8.06 4.08
C GLU A 16 21.88 -6.86 3.43
N LEU A 17 20.74 -7.11 2.78
CA LEU A 17 20.07 -6.16 1.88
C LEU A 17 18.59 -6.06 2.24
N SER A 18 17.91 -4.98 1.83
CA SER A 18 16.45 -4.88 1.96
C SER A 18 15.78 -6.00 1.16
N THR A 19 14.92 -6.78 1.81
CA THR A 19 14.19 -7.89 1.17
C THR A 19 13.35 -7.40 -0.01
N VAL A 20 12.63 -6.29 0.19
CA VAL A 20 11.72 -5.71 -0.78
C VAL A 20 12.47 -5.19 -2.00
N GLU A 21 13.59 -4.51 -1.81
CA GLU A 21 14.39 -4.01 -2.92
C GLU A 21 15.02 -5.16 -3.72
N VAL A 22 15.46 -6.22 -3.04
CA VAL A 22 15.94 -7.44 -3.71
C VAL A 22 14.82 -8.09 -4.53
N MET A 23 13.60 -8.18 -3.99
CA MET A 23 12.46 -8.74 -4.73
C MET A 23 12.10 -7.92 -5.97
N LYS A 24 12.03 -6.59 -5.84
CA LYS A 24 11.75 -5.68 -6.97
C LYS A 24 12.79 -5.78 -8.08
N ASP A 25 14.07 -5.87 -7.71
CA ASP A 25 15.18 -5.87 -8.68
C ASP A 25 15.35 -7.24 -9.35
N GLN A 26 15.19 -8.34 -8.60
CA GLN A 26 15.49 -9.68 -9.09
C GLN A 26 14.28 -10.38 -9.72
N ASP A 27 13.06 -10.09 -9.25
CA ASP A 27 11.82 -10.64 -9.81
C ASP A 27 10.66 -9.63 -9.76
N PRO A 28 10.71 -8.59 -10.63
CA PRO A 28 9.68 -7.55 -10.66
C PRO A 28 8.29 -8.09 -11.01
N ILE A 29 8.20 -9.19 -11.79
CA ILE A 29 6.91 -9.76 -12.19
C ILE A 29 6.22 -10.37 -10.98
N SER A 30 6.91 -11.22 -10.22
CA SER A 30 6.34 -11.81 -9.01
C SER A 30 6.07 -10.75 -7.94
N TRP A 31 6.90 -9.71 -7.85
CA TRP A 31 6.63 -8.57 -6.99
C TRP A 31 5.32 -7.85 -7.34
N ASP A 32 5.09 -7.57 -8.63
CA ASP A 32 3.86 -6.91 -9.10
C ASP A 32 2.61 -7.77 -8.84
N ILE A 33 2.73 -9.10 -8.97
CA ILE A 33 1.65 -10.04 -8.63
C ILE A 33 1.36 -9.97 -7.12
N ALA A 34 2.38 -10.09 -6.27
CA ALA A 34 2.21 -10.03 -4.81
C ALA A 34 1.60 -8.69 -4.37
N LYS A 35 2.02 -7.58 -4.98
CA LYS A 35 1.44 -6.25 -4.75
C LYS A 35 -0.03 -6.19 -5.16
N SER A 36 -0.38 -6.76 -6.30
CA SER A 36 -1.78 -6.77 -6.77
C SER A 36 -2.66 -7.60 -5.82
N GLU A 37 -2.23 -8.80 -5.44
CA GLU A 37 -2.96 -9.65 -4.49
C GLU A 37 -3.13 -8.99 -3.11
N TYR A 38 -2.11 -8.28 -2.64
CA TYR A 38 -2.18 -7.51 -1.40
C TYR A 38 -3.24 -6.39 -1.48
N ILE A 39 -3.26 -5.63 -2.58
CA ILE A 39 -4.26 -4.56 -2.80
C ILE A 39 -5.66 -5.15 -2.88
N ASP A 40 -5.85 -6.24 -3.63
CA ASP A 40 -7.14 -6.92 -3.75
C ASP A 40 -7.67 -7.35 -2.37
N GLY A 41 -6.80 -7.90 -1.52
CA GLY A 41 -7.16 -8.26 -0.14
C GLY A 41 -7.55 -7.03 0.70
N LEU A 42 -6.85 -5.91 0.57
CA LEU A 42 -7.22 -4.67 1.28
C LEU A 42 -8.56 -4.08 0.80
N VAL A 43 -8.86 -4.21 -0.49
CA VAL A 43 -10.16 -3.81 -1.07
C VAL A 43 -11.28 -4.73 -0.58
N GLU A 44 -11.06 -6.05 -0.55
CA GLU A 44 -12.04 -7.02 -0.03
C GLU A 44 -12.34 -6.77 1.46
N ASN A 45 -11.34 -6.35 2.24
CA ASN A 45 -11.50 -5.99 3.65
C ASN A 45 -12.01 -4.55 3.87
N GLU A 46 -12.47 -3.85 2.83
CA GLU A 46 -13.01 -2.48 2.88
C GLU A 46 -12.02 -1.45 3.47
N GLN A 47 -10.72 -1.73 3.45
CA GLN A 47 -9.69 -0.80 3.96
C GLN A 47 -9.24 0.21 2.91
N LEU A 48 -9.34 -0.17 1.63
CA LEU A 48 -9.07 0.68 0.49
C LEU A 48 -10.37 0.94 -0.30
N ILE A 49 -10.51 2.16 -0.81
CA ILE A 49 -11.58 2.58 -1.72
C ILE A 49 -11.00 3.10 -3.04
N THR A 50 -11.76 2.97 -4.12
CA THR A 50 -11.43 3.53 -5.43
C THR A 50 -12.59 4.37 -5.98
N PHE A 51 -12.27 5.47 -6.67
CA PHE A 51 -13.23 6.33 -7.33
C PHE A 51 -13.14 6.27 -8.86
N ASP A 52 -12.15 5.54 -9.38
CA ASP A 52 -11.79 5.45 -10.80
C ASP A 52 -11.76 4.00 -11.29
N ASN A 53 -12.60 3.14 -10.68
CA ASN A 53 -12.78 1.74 -11.04
C ASN A 53 -11.48 0.90 -10.93
N GLY A 54 -10.74 1.11 -9.85
CA GLY A 54 -9.56 0.32 -9.49
C GLY A 54 -8.24 0.84 -10.07
N SER A 55 -8.22 2.00 -10.72
CA SER A 55 -6.98 2.59 -11.23
C SER A 55 -6.15 3.22 -10.09
N THR A 56 -6.81 3.83 -9.10
CA THR A 56 -6.20 4.43 -7.93
C THR A 56 -6.93 3.96 -6.67
N HIS A 57 -6.16 3.64 -5.63
CA HIS A 57 -6.65 3.19 -4.34
C HIS A 57 -6.27 4.19 -3.25
N TYR A 58 -7.23 4.48 -2.39
CA TYR A 58 -7.08 5.39 -1.25
C TYR A 58 -7.42 4.65 0.04
N TRP A 59 -6.69 4.91 1.11
CA TRP A 59 -7.08 4.43 2.43
C TRP A 59 -8.35 5.12 2.88
N VAL A 60 -9.32 4.33 3.34
CA VAL A 60 -10.61 4.87 3.81
C VAL A 60 -10.39 5.87 4.95
N HIS A 61 -9.53 5.56 5.91
CA HIS A 61 -9.23 6.45 7.03
C HIS A 61 -8.61 7.78 6.59
N ASP A 62 -7.77 7.78 5.55
CA ASP A 62 -7.19 9.03 5.03
C ASP A 62 -8.26 9.91 4.37
N VAL A 63 -9.21 9.28 3.67
CA VAL A 63 -10.35 9.98 3.04
C VAL A 63 -11.29 10.54 4.12
N GLU A 64 -11.61 9.76 5.15
CA GLU A 64 -12.43 10.20 6.28
C GLU A 64 -11.80 11.38 7.00
N ASN A 65 -10.52 11.29 7.37
CA ASN A 65 -9.77 12.38 8.00
C ASN A 65 -9.78 13.63 7.13
N PHE A 66 -9.54 13.49 5.81
CA PHE A 66 -9.57 14.62 4.89
C PHE A 66 -10.95 15.29 4.85
N ILE A 67 -12.04 14.51 4.86
CA ILE A 67 -13.40 15.06 4.88
C ILE A 67 -13.66 15.81 6.18
N GLU A 68 -13.30 15.24 7.33
CA GLU A 68 -13.48 15.87 8.64
C GLU A 68 -12.72 17.20 8.74
N GLU A 69 -11.44 17.22 8.37
CA GLU A 69 -10.61 18.43 8.39
C GLU A 69 -11.18 19.56 7.52
N ASN A 70 -11.84 19.22 6.40
CA ASN A 70 -12.39 20.21 5.47
C ASN A 70 -13.82 20.63 5.82
N LEU A 71 -14.63 19.77 6.44
CA LEU A 71 -15.96 20.14 6.94
C LEU A 71 -15.88 21.12 8.12
N GLU A 72 -14.94 20.91 9.05
CA GLU A 72 -14.71 21.86 10.17
C GLU A 72 -14.26 23.24 9.68
N SER A 73 -13.60 23.30 8.52
CA SER A 73 -13.13 24.56 7.93
C SER A 73 -14.25 25.41 7.31
N GLU A 74 -15.36 24.78 6.88
CA GLU A 74 -16.53 25.48 6.31
C GLU A 74 -17.47 26.02 7.39
N GLU A 75 -17.55 25.38 8.57
CA GLU A 75 -18.40 25.87 9.68
C GLU A 75 -17.77 27.03 10.48
N ALA A 76 -16.48 27.30 10.28
CA ALA A 76 -15.74 28.37 10.95
C ALA A 76 -15.68 29.71 10.18
N SER A 77 -16.31 29.81 9.00
CA SER A 77 -16.35 31.02 8.15
C SER A 77 -17.74 31.62 8.00
#